data_AF-A0A8K0MZC5-F1
#
_entry.id   AF-A0A8K0MZC5-F1
#
_cell.length_a   1.000
_cell.length_b   1.000
_cell.length_c   1.000
_cell.angle_alpha   90.00
_cell.angle_beta   90.00
_cell.angle_gamma   90.00
#
_symmetry.space_group_name_H-M   'P 1'
#
loop_
_entity.id
_entity.type
_entity.pdbx_description
1 polymer ?
#
loop_
_entity_poly.entity_id
_entity_poly.type
_entity_poly.pdbx_seq_one_letter_code
_entity_poly.pdbx_strand_id
1 'polypeptide(L)' 'MYDHASDIQISLEYMDGSSLKGRHISSDPFITNVARQVLARLAYLHRQCIVHHDIKPSNLLINSAH' A
#
# COMPACT_ATOMS: atom_id res chain seq x y z
N MET A 1 27.47 11.62 25.65
CA MET A 1 26.04 11.61 26.01
C MET A 1 25.31 11.99 24.72
N TYR A 2 24.88 11.00 23.94
CA TYR A 2 24.19 11.24 22.67
C TYR A 2 22.69 11.19 22.93
N ASP A 3 22.02 12.31 22.66
CA ASP A 3 20.56 12.41 22.62
C ASP A 3 20.03 11.51 21.51
N HIS A 4 19.46 10.35 21.86
CA HIS A 4 18.66 9.53 20.95
C HIS A 4 17.19 9.96 20.96
N ALA A 5 16.94 11.27 21.05
CA ALA A 5 15.59 11.83 21.07
C ALA A 5 15.26 12.47 19.72
N SER A 6 14.77 11.68 18.75
CA SER A 6 13.85 12.19 17.69
C SER A 6 13.29 11.17 16.69
N ASP A 7 13.79 9.93 16.60
CA ASP A 7 13.35 9.04 15.50
C ASP A 7 12.17 8.15 15.88
N ILE A 8 11.01 8.40 15.27
CA ILE A 8 9.84 7.52 15.37
C ILE A 8 10.03 6.36 14.38
N GLN A 9 10.13 5.14 14.91
CA GLN A 9 10.18 3.92 14.12
C GLN A 9 8.82 3.21 14.14
N ILE A 10 8.33 2.83 12.96
CA ILE A 10 7.10 2.05 12.80
C ILE A 10 7.46 0.69 12.18
N SER A 11 7.08 -0.40 12.86
CA SER A 11 7.21 -1.75 12.34
C SER A 11 5.89 -2.19 11.69
N LEU A 12 5.95 -2.67 10.46
CA LEU A 12 4.80 -3.10 9.65
C LEU A 12 5.07 -4.49 9.08
N GLU A 13 4.03 -5.11 8.53
CA GLU A 13 4.18 -6.31 7.70
C GLU A 13 5.15 -6.04 6.54
N TYR A 14 6.06 -7.00 6.30
CA TYR A 14 6.98 -6.92 5.18
C TYR A 14 6.27 -7.30 3.87
N MET A 15 6.36 -6.41 2.88
CA MET A 15 5.76 -6.55 1.55
C MET A 15 6.88 -6.80 0.53
N ASP A 16 7.06 -8.05 0.11
CA ASP A 16 8.21 -8.50 -0.70
C ASP A 16 8.15 -8.12 -2.20
N GLY A 17 6.99 -7.67 -2.68
CA GLY A 17 6.72 -7.43 -4.09
C GLY A 17 6.96 -5.99 -4.57
N SER A 18 7.53 -5.12 -3.72
CA SER A 18 7.70 -3.67 -3.92
C SER A 18 6.39 -2.91 -4.19
N SER A 19 6.46 -1.61 -4.43
CA SER A 19 5.28 -0.81 -4.80
C SER A 19 4.87 -1.00 -6.27
N LEU A 20 3.67 -0.54 -6.66
CA LEU A 20 3.25 -0.49 -8.05
C LEU A 20 3.91 0.64 -8.88
N LYS A 21 4.74 1.49 -8.27
CA LYS A 21 5.43 2.59 -8.96
C LYS A 21 6.31 2.05 -10.09
N GLY A 22 6.10 2.55 -11.31
CA GLY A 22 6.92 2.21 -12.48
C GLY A 22 6.73 0.77 -12.98
N ARG A 23 5.78 0.00 -12.42
CA ARG A 23 5.50 -1.36 -12.88
C ARG A 23 4.70 -1.29 -14.17
N HIS A 24 5.26 -1.80 -15.25
CA HIS A 24 4.52 -1.98 -16.50
C HIS A 24 3.58 -3.17 -16.35
N ILE A 25 2.29 -2.89 -16.20
CA ILE A 25 1.25 -3.91 -16.07
C ILE A 25 0.58 -4.09 -17.42
N SER A 26 0.91 -5.20 -18.10
CA SER A 26 0.34 -5.53 -19.41
C SER A 26 -0.81 -6.54 -19.33
N SER A 27 -1.15 -7.00 -18.12
CA SER A 27 -2.08 -8.11 -17.89
C SER A 27 -3.41 -7.62 -17.32
N ASP A 28 -4.48 -7.74 -18.11
CA ASP A 28 -5.86 -7.39 -17.70
C ASP A 28 -6.34 -8.10 -16.42
N PRO A 29 -6.06 -9.41 -16.21
CA PRO A 29 -6.40 -10.07 -14.96
C PRO A 29 -5.70 -9.45 -13.73
N PHE A 30 -4.44 -9.06 -13.88
CA PHE A 30 -3.66 -8.49 -12.77
C PHE A 30 -4.21 -7.11 -12.38
N ILE A 31 -4.44 -6.22 -13.36
CA ILE A 31 -4.96 -4.88 -13.08
C ILE A 31 -6.38 -4.94 -12.48
N THR A 32 -7.21 -5.88 -12.94
CA THR A 32 -8.54 -6.11 -12.39
C THR A 32 -8.46 -6.57 -10.94
N ASN A 33 -7.55 -7.49 -10.62
CA ASN A 33 -7.35 -7.95 -9.24
C ASN A 33 -6.84 -6.82 -8.34
N VAL A 34 -5.86 -6.02 -8.80
CA VAL A 34 -5.36 -4.85 -8.06
C VAL A 34 -6.48 -3.85 -7.81
N ALA A 35 -7.23 -3.47 -8.84
CA ALA A 35 -8.33 -2.51 -8.71
C ALA A 35 -9.38 -2.98 -7.70
N ARG A 36 -9.77 -4.27 -7.78
CA ARG A 36 -10.70 -4.88 -6.83
C ARG A 36 -10.19 -4.80 -5.39
N GLN A 37 -8.92 -5.12 -5.16
CA GLN A 37 -8.32 -5.05 -3.82
C GLN A 37 -8.25 -3.62 -3.29
N VAL A 38 -7.80 -2.67 -4.11
CA VAL A 38 -7.73 -1.24 -3.73
C VAL A 38 -9.11 -0.70 -3.37
N LEU A 39 -10.13 -0.97 -4.19
CA LEU A 39 -11.49 -0.52 -3.93
C LEU A 39 -12.07 -1.15 -2.66
N ALA A 40 -11.80 -2.43 -2.40
CA ALA A 40 -12.23 -3.10 -1.17
C ALA A 40 -11.61 -2.46 0.08
N ARG A 41 -10.32 -2.10 0.02
CA ARG A 41 -9.62 -1.43 1.14
C ARG A 41 -10.06 0.01 1.32
N LEU A 42 -10.30 0.75 0.25
CA LEU A 42 -10.90 2.10 0.32
C LEU A 42 -12.30 2.05 0.93
N ALA A 43 -13.14 1.11 0.53
CA ALA A 43 -14.46 0.93 1.14
C ALA A 43 -14.36 0.60 2.63
N TYR A 44 -13.35 -0.16 3.06
CA TYR A 44 -13.08 -0.38 4.48
C TYR A 44 -12.69 0.91 5.20
N LEU A 45 -11.73 1.69 4.69
CA LEU A 45 -11.31 2.96 5.28
C LEU A 45 -12.46 3.96 5.40
N HIS A 46 -13.26 4.10 4.33
CA HIS A 46 -14.39 5.04 4.30
C HIS A 46 -15.49 4.67 5.31
N ARG A 47 -15.73 3.37 5.56
CA ARG A 47 -16.65 2.93 6.63
C ARG A 47 -16.17 3.31 8.03
N GLN A 48 -14.87 3.56 8.20
CA GLN A 48 -14.27 4.04 9.45
C GLN A 48 -14.10 5.56 9.47
N CYS A 49 -14.69 6.29 8.50
CA CYS A 49 -14.53 7.74 8.32
C CYS A 49 -13.06 8.17 8.11
N ILE A 50 -12.22 7.28 7.58
CA ILE A 50 -10.82 7.57 7.26
C ILE A 50 -10.69 7.83 5.76
N VAL A 51 -10.11 8.96 5.39
CA VAL A 51 -9.76 9.27 4.00
C VAL A 51 -8.26 9.06 3.80
N HIS A 52 -7.88 8.26 2.80
CA HIS A 52 -6.45 7.94 2.57
C HIS A 52 -5.63 9.15 2.08
N HIS A 53 -6.24 10.08 1.33
CA HIS A 53 -5.65 11.30 0.73
C HIS A 53 -4.47 11.12 -0.25
N ASP A 54 -3.70 10.05 -0.18
CA ASP A 54 -2.52 9.85 -1.03
C ASP A 54 -2.57 8.51 -1.80
N ILE A 55 -3.65 8.29 -2.55
CA ILE A 55 -3.80 7.10 -3.39
C ILE A 55 -2.99 7.27 -4.67
N LYS A 56 -1.89 6.54 -4.76
CA LYS A 56 -1.00 6.51 -5.93
C LYS A 56 -0.21 5.19 -5.98
N PRO A 57 0.34 4.79 -7.14
CA PRO A 57 1.02 3.50 -7.29
C PRO A 57 2.17 3.25 -6.30
N SER A 58 2.89 4.29 -5.85
CA SER A 58 3.98 4.12 -4.87
C SER A 58 3.51 3.74 -3.46
N ASN A 59 2.23 3.95 -3.14
CA ASN A 59 1.64 3.63 -1.84
C ASN A 59 0.84 2.31 -1.89
N LEU A 60 0.87 1.61 -3.03
CA LEU A 60 0.26 0.29 -3.20
C LEU A 60 1.38 -0.74 -3.21
N LEU A 61 1.61 -1.38 -2.07
CA LEU A 61 2.63 -2.41 -1.87
C LEU A 61 2.09 -3.79 -2.26
N ILE A 62 2.94 -4.63 -2.84
CA ILE A 62 2.61 -5.99 -3.27
C ILE A 62 3.25 -7.00 -2.32
N ASN A 63 2.51 -8.05 -2.00
CA ASN A 63 2.98 -9.21 -1.25
C ASN A 63 2.74 -10.45 -2.12
N SER A 64 3.74 -11.33 -2.24
CA SER A 64 3.63 -12.60 -2.97
C SER A 64 2.79 -13.66 -2.25
N ALA A 65 2.52 -13.47 -0.96
CA ALA A 65 1.72 -14.38 -0.15
C ALA A 65 0.19 -14.28 -0.43
N HIS A 66 -0.25 -13.37 -1.30
CA HIS A 66 -1.67 -13.11 -1.60
C HIS A 66 -1.98 -12.89 -3.08
#